data_AF-A0A383AIL6-F1
#
_entry.id   AF-A0A383AIL6-F1
#
_cell.length_a   1.000
_cell.length_b   1.000
_cell.length_c   1.000
_cell.angle_alpha   90.00
_cell.angle_beta   90.00
_cell.angle_gamma   90.00
#
_symmetry.space_group_name_H-M   'P 1'
#
loop_
_entity.id
_entity.type
_entity.pdbx_description
1 polymer ?
#
loop_
_entity_poly.entity_id
_entity_poly.type
_entity_poly.pdbx_seq_one_letter_code
_entity_poly.pdbx_strand_id
1 'polypeptide(L)'
;VGRHQDGLHELQTLFQLLDFGDALDFEATGDGRIARVGGTQLPDDDLCIRAARSLQRASGTHLGARIHLTKRIPVGAGLGGGSSDAATV
;
A
#
# COMPACT_ATOMS: atom_id res chain seq x y z
N VAL A 1 23.68 17.33 4.16
CA VAL A 1 22.43 16.59 4.38
C VAL A 1 22.00 16.79 5.82
N GLY A 2 20.80 17.34 6.05
CA GLY A 2 20.32 17.79 7.36
C GLY A 2 19.07 17.06 7.86
N ARG A 3 18.49 17.54 8.97
CA ARG A 3 17.20 17.11 9.50
C ARG A 3 16.15 18.19 9.21
N HIS A 4 15.01 17.80 8.66
CA HIS A 4 13.88 18.68 8.37
C HIS A 4 13.17 19.11 9.66
N GLN A 5 12.38 20.19 9.58
CA GLN A 5 11.60 20.72 10.71
C GLN A 5 10.52 19.76 11.20
N ASP A 6 10.09 18.82 10.35
CA ASP A 6 9.15 17.73 10.68
C ASP A 6 9.83 16.54 11.38
N GLY A 7 11.15 16.61 11.61
CA GLY A 7 11.91 15.59 12.29
C GLY A 7 12.43 14.45 11.40
N LEU A 8 12.14 14.45 10.10
CA LEU A 8 12.69 13.50 9.13
C LEU A 8 14.09 13.90 8.64
N HIS A 9 14.81 12.97 8.01
CA HIS A 9 16.13 13.22 7.45
C HIS A 9 16.03 13.52 5.96
N GLU A 10 16.75 14.54 5.52
CA GLU A 10 17.00 14.74 4.10
C GLU A 10 17.86 13.57 3.62
N LEU A 11 17.54 12.98 2.47
CA LEU A 11 18.30 11.86 1.91
C LEU A 11 18.40 12.05 0.40
N GLN A 12 19.55 11.69 -0.16
CA GLN A 12 19.74 11.56 -1.60
C GLN A 12 20.10 10.11 -1.90
N THR A 13 19.30 9.46 -2.73
CA THR A 13 19.47 8.04 -3.07
C THR A 13 19.03 7.79 -4.51
N LEU A 14 19.48 6.67 -5.08
CA LEU A 14 19.00 6.15 -6.34
C LEU A 14 17.99 5.03 -6.07
N PHE A 15 16.89 5.01 -6.83
CA PHE A 15 15.92 3.93 -6.82
C PHE A 15 16.06 3.10 -8.09
N GLN A 16 16.01 1.78 -7.95
CA GLN A 16 16.04 0.84 -9.06
C GLN A 16 14.82 -0.07 -8.96
N LEU A 17 14.04 -0.15 -10.03
CA LEU A 17 12.96 -1.12 -10.13
C LEU A 17 13.53 -2.50 -10.48
N LEU A 18 12.97 -3.52 -9.85
CA LEU A 18 13.29 -4.92 -10.10
C LEU A 18 12.08 -5.59 -10.76
N ASP A 19 12.34 -6.62 -11.58
CA ASP A 19 11.30 -7.51 -12.08
C ASP A 19 10.93 -8.57 -11.01
N PHE A 20 10.61 -8.08 -9.82
CA PHE A 20 10.24 -8.88 -8.66
C PHE A 20 9.31 -8.07 -7.77
N GLY A 21 8.17 -8.65 -7.41
CA GLY A 21 7.15 -7.95 -6.66
C GLY A 21 6.07 -8.87 -6.09
N ASP A 22 5.25 -8.28 -5.24
CA ASP A 22 4.03 -8.88 -4.72
C ASP A 22 2.94 -8.92 -5.80
N ALA A 23 1.84 -9.64 -5.54
CA ALA A 23 0.69 -9.66 -6.44
C ALA A 23 -0.56 -9.14 -5.72
N LEU A 24 -1.31 -8.26 -6.39
CA LEU A 24 -2.54 -7.66 -5.89
C LEU A 24 -3.71 -8.00 -6.82
N ASP A 25 -4.81 -8.47 -6.24
CA ASP A 25 -6.09 -8.64 -6.92
C ASP A 25 -7.14 -7.72 -6.29
N PHE A 26 -7.96 -7.11 -7.13
CA PHE A 26 -8.98 -6.14 -6.74
C PHE A 26 -10.36 -6.54 -7.24
N GLU A 27 -11.34 -6.49 -6.35
CA GLU A 27 -12.76 -6.60 -6.68
C GLU A 27 -13.50 -5.37 -6.14
N ALA A 28 -14.10 -4.58 -7.04
CA ALA A 28 -14.97 -3.48 -6.63
C ALA A 28 -16.29 -4.02 -6.05
N THR A 29 -16.76 -3.44 -4.95
CA THR A 29 -18.01 -3.85 -4.28
C THR A 29 -19.00 -2.70 -4.19
N GLY A 30 -20.29 -3.02 -4.07
CA GLY A 30 -21.36 -2.01 -3.97
C GLY A 30 -21.66 -1.54 -2.53
N ASP A 31 -20.99 -2.07 -1.51
CA ASP A 31 -21.32 -1.84 -0.10
C ASP A 31 -20.47 -0.75 0.57
N GLY A 32 -19.60 -0.08 -0.20
CA GLY A 32 -18.74 1.00 0.27
C GLY A 32 -17.60 0.58 1.20
N ARG A 33 -17.44 -0.73 1.49
CA ARG A 33 -16.43 -1.22 2.44
C ARG A 33 -15.11 -1.51 1.74
N ILE A 34 -14.03 -0.99 2.30
CA ILE A 34 -12.66 -1.38 1.95
C ILE A 34 -12.21 -2.47 2.92
N ALA A 35 -11.86 -3.64 2.39
CA ALA A 35 -11.40 -4.77 3.19
C ALA A 35 -10.26 -5.51 2.49
N ARG A 36 -9.27 -5.94 3.27
CA ARG A 36 -8.32 -6.96 2.81
C ARG A 36 -9.00 -8.32 2.92
N VAL A 37 -8.82 -9.15 1.90
CA VAL A 37 -9.25 -10.55 1.91
C VAL A 37 -8.02 -11.46 1.96
N GLY A 38 -8.18 -12.64 2.55
CA GLY A 38 -7.10 -13.60 2.76
C GLY A 38 -6.31 -13.37 4.06
N GLY A 39 -5.52 -14.39 4.44
CA GLY A 39 -4.68 -14.35 5.64
C GLY A 39 -3.33 -13.73 5.35
N THR A 40 -3.12 -12.47 5.76
CA THR A 40 -1.80 -11.83 5.75
C THR A 40 -1.37 -11.55 7.18
N GLN A 41 -0.06 -11.53 7.46
CA GLN A 41 0.46 -11.09 8.77
C GLN A 41 0.50 -9.55 8.92
N LEU A 42 -0.09 -8.82 7.98
CA LEU A 42 -0.09 -7.35 7.98
C LEU A 42 -1.23 -6.82 8.84
N PRO A 43 -1.06 -5.65 9.49
CA PRO A 43 -2.13 -4.98 10.22
C PRO A 43 -3.38 -4.73 9.36
N ASP A 44 -4.54 -4.62 10.00
CA ASP A 44 -5.81 -4.33 9.31
C ASP A 44 -5.80 -2.96 8.61
N ASP A 45 -5.06 -1.99 9.14
CA ASP A 45 -4.90 -0.63 8.57
C ASP A 45 -3.48 -0.41 8.02
N ASP A 46 -3.00 -1.35 7.20
CA ASP A 46 -1.73 -1.17 6.49
C ASP A 46 -1.79 -0.08 5.40
N LEU A 47 -0.66 0.14 4.73
CA LEU A 47 -0.56 1.17 3.71
C LEU A 47 -1.54 0.94 2.55
N CYS A 48 -1.82 -0.29 2.14
CA CYS A 48 -2.78 -0.60 1.07
C CYS A 48 -4.20 -0.18 1.45
N ILE A 49 -4.64 -0.53 2.65
CA ILE A 49 -5.99 -0.17 3.13
C ILE A 49 -6.12 1.35 3.30
N ARG A 50 -5.06 2.01 3.77
CA ARG A 50 -4.99 3.48 3.86
C ARG A 50 -5.00 4.14 2.48
N ALA A 51 -4.33 3.57 1.48
CA ALA A 51 -4.34 4.05 0.09
C ALA A 51 -5.75 3.96 -0.50
N ALA A 52 -6.37 2.78 -0.44
CA ALA A 52 -7.74 2.56 -0.95
C ALA A 52 -8.76 3.50 -0.30
N ARG A 53 -8.71 3.69 1.02
CA ARG A 53 -9.57 4.66 1.72
C ARG A 53 -9.31 6.10 1.28
N SER A 54 -8.06 6.45 1.01
CA SER A 54 -7.70 7.79 0.55
C SER A 54 -8.18 8.03 -0.88
N LEU A 55 -8.04 7.05 -1.76
CA LEU A 55 -8.58 7.08 -3.13
C LEU A 55 -10.12 7.18 -3.12
N GLN A 56 -10.79 6.37 -2.29
CA GLN A 56 -12.25 6.41 -2.14
C GLN A 56 -12.72 7.82 -1.73
N ARG A 57 -12.07 8.43 -0.72
CA ARG A 57 -12.38 9.80 -0.29
C ARG A 57 -12.08 10.85 -1.36
N ALA A 58 -10.93 10.75 -2.02
CA ALA A 58 -10.50 11.73 -3.02
C ALA A 58 -11.38 11.69 -4.29
N SER A 59 -11.84 10.50 -4.68
CA SER A 59 -12.72 10.32 -5.84
C SER A 59 -14.20 10.57 -5.53
N GLY A 60 -14.62 10.49 -4.27
CA GLY A 60 -16.02 10.61 -3.86
C GLY A 60 -16.89 9.40 -4.24
N THR A 61 -16.29 8.28 -4.65
CA THR A 61 -17.05 7.06 -4.98
C THR A 61 -17.70 6.43 -3.75
N HIS A 62 -18.86 5.81 -3.96
CA HIS A 62 -19.55 5.00 -2.95
C HIS A 62 -19.21 3.50 -3.04
N LEU A 63 -18.39 3.10 -4.02
CA LEU A 63 -17.94 1.72 -4.16
C LEU A 63 -16.96 1.35 -3.05
N GLY A 64 -17.03 0.10 -2.60
CA GLY A 64 -16.01 -0.54 -1.78
C GLY A 64 -15.02 -1.33 -2.63
N ALA A 65 -14.10 -2.03 -1.96
CA ALA A 65 -13.13 -2.88 -2.60
C ALA A 65 -12.71 -4.03 -1.67
N ARG A 66 -12.62 -5.23 -2.24
CA ARG A 66 -11.87 -6.35 -1.65
C ARG A 66 -10.49 -6.39 -2.29
N ILE A 67 -9.47 -6.39 -1.45
CA ILE A 67 -8.07 -6.37 -1.86
C ILE A 67 -7.42 -7.66 -1.39
N HIS A 68 -6.96 -8.49 -2.31
CA HIS A 68 -6.15 -9.67 -2.00
C HIS A 68 -4.69 -9.34 -2.26
N LEU A 69 -3.82 -9.63 -1.29
CA LEU A 69 -2.39 -9.34 -1.38
C LEU A 69 -1.59 -10.60 -1.13
N THR A 70 -0.90 -11.07 -2.17
CA THR A 70 0.04 -12.19 -2.09
C THR A 70 1.45 -11.66 -1.93
N LYS A 71 1.97 -11.74 -0.69
CA LYS A 71 3.32 -11.27 -0.35
C LYS A 71 4.39 -12.26 -0.81
N ARG A 72 5.37 -11.74 -1.55
CA ARG A 72 6.64 -12.36 -1.92
C ARG A 72 7.83 -11.55 -1.38
N ILE A 73 7.69 -10.23 -1.28
CA ILE A 73 8.69 -9.37 -0.63
C ILE A 73 8.49 -9.49 0.89
N PRO A 74 9.52 -9.91 1.65
CA PRO A 74 9.41 -9.99 3.10
C PRO A 74 9.18 -8.60 3.72
N VAL A 75 8.29 -8.55 4.72
CA VAL A 75 8.00 -7.31 5.44
C VAL A 75 9.27 -6.80 6.12
N GLY A 76 9.59 -5.51 5.93
CA GLY A 76 10.77 -4.89 6.54
C GLY A 76 12.10 -5.20 5.86
N ALA A 77 12.12 -5.85 4.69
CA ALA A 77 13.35 -6.20 3.97
C ALA A 77 14.13 -5.00 3.37
N GLY A 78 13.65 -3.76 3.53
CA GLY A 78 14.29 -2.57 2.96
C GLY A 78 14.09 -2.41 1.44
N LEU A 79 13.26 -3.25 0.82
CA LEU A 79 12.98 -3.22 -0.63
C LEU A 79 11.77 -2.38 -1.04
N GLY A 80 11.16 -1.66 -0.10
CA GLY A 80 10.00 -0.81 -0.39
C GLY A 80 8.70 -1.53 -0.71
N GLY A 81 8.58 -2.84 -0.45
CA GLY A 81 7.41 -3.66 -0.84
C GLY A 81 6.06 -3.08 -0.39
N GLY A 82 5.90 -2.74 0.89
CA GLY A 82 4.64 -2.16 1.37
C GLY A 82 4.29 -0.80 0.76
N SER A 83 5.29 0.01 0.39
CA SER A 83 5.06 1.27 -0.34
C SER A 83 4.70 1.00 -1.81
N SER A 84 5.32 0.00 -2.44
CA SER A 84 4.99 -0.43 -3.80
C SER A 84 3.57 -0.97 -3.89
N ASP A 85 3.17 -1.80 -2.93
CA ASP A 85 1.80 -2.33 -2.83
C ASP A 85 0.80 -1.17 -2.73
N ALA A 86 1.03 -0.23 -1.82
CA ALA A 86 0.14 0.91 -1.61
C ALA A 86 0.09 1.89 -2.79
N ALA A 87 1.17 2.03 -3.56
CA ALA A 87 1.19 2.83 -4.78
C ALA A 87 0.45 2.16 -5.95
N THR A 88 0.28 0.83 -5.89
CA THR A 88 -0.47 0.06 -6.89
C THR A 88 -1.99 0.10 -6.63
N VAL A 89 -2.39 0.32 -5.38
CA VAL A 89 -3.79 0.46 -4.91
C VAL A 89 -4.33 1.85 -5.21
#